data_AF-A0AAD2TRY5-F1
#
_entry.id   AF-A0AAD2TRY5-F1
#
_cell.length_a   1.000
_cell.length_b   1.000
_cell.length_c   1.000
_cell.angle_alpha   90.00
_cell.angle_beta   90.00
_cell.angle_gamma   90.00
#
_symmetry.space_group_name_H-M   'P 1'
#
loop_
_entity.id
_entity.type
_entity.pdbx_description
1 polymer ?
#
loop_
_entity_poly.entity_id
_entity_poly.type
_entity_poly.pdbx_seq_one_letter_code
_entity_poly.pdbx_strand_id
1 'polypeptide(L)'
;MELTKIADWLLLNGTLTKCPGLLHGKLGIAIFFFHYARYTGKTLFEEYAWDLIMAIQEQLHVNYRPDYEKGIAGIGVGINYLSYNNLIEIEEDLFEDFDKRMYRAVIHDPFPNYSRDEGLIGYGWYWLHRAKSQMSNECLSFITESIKNNRNDLSANEQQDIYLFLRAHTRELESNRIFPKLKPSLTLENMGLSGGYAGEGMYRLTALGAIETSWQQLL
;
A
#
# COMPACT_ATOMS: atom_id res chain seq x y z
N MET A 1 3.55 17.00 16.56
CA MET A 1 4.54 17.66 15.70
C MET A 1 3.81 18.39 14.59
N GLU A 2 4.05 19.69 14.36
CA GLU A 2 3.36 20.44 13.29
C GLU A 2 3.46 19.76 11.92
N LEU A 3 2.42 19.88 11.07
CA LEU A 3 2.38 19.27 9.74
C LEU A 3 3.57 19.72 8.88
N THR A 4 3.96 20.99 8.95
CA THR A 4 5.12 21.55 8.27
C THR A 4 6.42 20.85 8.70
N LYS A 5 6.61 20.63 10.00
CA LYS A 5 7.77 19.90 10.53
C LYS A 5 7.82 18.45 10.05
N ILE A 6 6.66 17.82 9.82
CA ILE A 6 6.59 16.47 9.23
C ILE A 6 7.08 16.52 7.79
N ALA A 7 6.56 17.46 7.01
CA ALA A 7 6.95 17.63 5.62
C ALA A 7 8.45 17.93 5.49
N ASP A 8 9.01 18.83 6.30
CA ASP A 8 10.44 19.15 6.30
C ASP A 8 11.29 17.91 6.61
N TRP A 9 10.88 17.13 7.61
CA TRP A 9 11.58 15.89 8.00
C TRP A 9 11.54 14.84 6.88
N LEU A 10 10.39 14.66 6.25
CA LEU A 10 10.22 13.74 5.13
C LEU A 10 10.98 14.20 3.89
N LEU A 11 11.07 15.50 3.63
CA LEU A 11 11.81 16.06 2.49
C LEU A 11 13.32 15.78 2.61
N LEU A 12 13.87 15.93 3.82
CA LEU A 12 15.27 15.66 4.12
C LEU A 12 15.65 14.17 4.06
N ASN A 13 14.71 13.28 4.41
CA ASN A 13 15.00 11.85 4.58
C ASN A 13 14.35 10.93 3.54
N GLY A 14 13.44 11.44 2.70
CA GLY A 14 12.64 10.61 1.78
C GLY A 14 13.50 9.92 0.72
N THR A 15 14.38 10.66 0.06
CA THR A 15 15.33 10.10 -0.92
C THR A 15 16.35 9.15 -0.29
N LEU A 16 16.70 9.36 0.99
CA LEU A 16 17.59 8.49 1.76
C LEU A 16 16.93 7.17 2.19
N THR A 17 15.59 7.11 2.20
CA THR A 17 14.84 5.93 2.62
C THR A 17 15.09 4.78 1.64
N LYS A 18 15.74 3.70 2.09
CA LYS A 18 16.14 2.59 1.19
C LYS A 18 14.96 1.75 0.70
N CYS A 19 13.94 1.54 1.52
CA CYS A 19 12.80 0.72 1.16
C CYS A 19 11.94 1.44 0.10
N PRO A 20 11.61 0.82 -1.05
CA PRO A 20 10.68 1.40 -2.02
C PRO A 20 9.21 1.18 -1.66
N GLY A 21 8.91 0.26 -0.73
CA GLY A 21 7.57 -0.23 -0.42
C GLY A 21 6.59 0.81 0.14
N LEU A 22 5.34 0.37 0.29
CA LEU A 22 4.23 1.21 0.74
C LEU A 22 4.29 1.52 2.24
N LEU A 23 4.41 0.50 3.08
CA LEU A 23 4.22 0.65 4.53
C LEU A 23 5.39 1.37 5.20
N HIS A 24 6.61 1.08 4.77
CA HIS A 24 7.85 1.56 5.41
C HIS A 24 8.81 2.26 4.44
N GLY A 25 8.34 2.60 3.24
CA GLY A 25 9.22 3.03 2.16
C GLY A 25 8.80 4.32 1.46
N LYS A 26 9.55 4.62 0.38
CA LYS A 26 9.41 5.82 -0.45
C LYS A 26 7.98 6.03 -0.95
N LEU A 27 7.23 4.97 -1.22
CA LEU A 27 5.87 5.13 -1.77
C LEU A 27 4.92 5.74 -0.75
N GLY A 28 4.99 5.34 0.52
CA GLY A 28 4.20 5.96 1.58
C GLY A 28 4.51 7.46 1.72
N ILE A 29 5.79 7.83 1.54
CA ILE A 29 6.25 9.23 1.55
C ILE A 29 5.70 9.99 0.34
N ALA A 30 5.78 9.39 -0.86
CA ALA A 30 5.23 9.99 -2.09
C ALA A 30 3.72 10.24 -1.95
N ILE A 31 2.96 9.27 -1.42
CA ILE A 31 1.52 9.43 -1.16
C ILE A 31 1.25 10.64 -0.26
N PHE A 32 2.01 10.79 0.83
CA PHE A 32 1.90 11.97 1.67
C PHE A 32 2.16 13.26 0.87
N PHE A 33 3.23 13.32 0.08
CA PHE A 33 3.60 14.53 -0.64
C PHE A 33 2.63 14.90 -1.77
N PHE A 34 2.02 13.94 -2.47
CA PHE A 34 0.95 14.23 -3.42
C PHE A 34 -0.24 14.92 -2.74
N HIS A 35 -0.68 14.42 -1.58
CA HIS A 35 -1.74 15.07 -0.80
C HIS A 35 -1.31 16.42 -0.23
N TYR A 36 -0.06 16.52 0.22
CA TYR A 36 0.48 17.76 0.78
C TYR A 36 0.65 18.85 -0.29
N ALA A 37 1.03 18.47 -1.51
CA ALA A 37 1.07 19.37 -2.67
C ALA A 37 -0.31 19.93 -2.97
N ARG A 38 -1.34 19.07 -3.02
CA ARG A 38 -2.74 19.49 -3.20
C ARG A 38 -3.22 20.40 -2.07
N TYR A 39 -2.89 20.08 -0.82
CA TYR A 39 -3.26 20.89 0.34
C TYR A 39 -2.62 22.29 0.33
N THR A 40 -1.34 22.39 -0.07
CA THR A 40 -0.59 23.65 -0.06
C THR A 40 -0.66 24.44 -1.37
N GLY A 41 -1.08 23.80 -2.47
CA GLY A 41 -1.05 24.36 -3.81
C GLY A 41 0.36 24.53 -4.40
N LYS A 42 1.38 23.87 -3.84
CA LYS A 42 2.78 24.02 -4.26
C LYS A 42 3.26 22.83 -5.08
N THR A 43 3.60 23.07 -6.35
CA THR A 43 4.06 22.05 -7.31
C THR A 43 5.36 21.36 -6.89
N LEU A 44 6.26 22.08 -6.20
CA LEU A 44 7.49 21.53 -5.59
C LEU A 44 7.26 20.18 -4.88
N PHE A 45 6.19 20.07 -4.10
CA PHE A 45 5.95 18.83 -3.34
C PHE A 45 5.47 17.69 -4.23
N GLU A 46 4.77 18.00 -5.31
CA GLU A 46 4.38 17.04 -6.33
C GLU A 46 5.59 16.58 -7.14
N GLU A 47 6.47 17.50 -7.55
CA GLU A 47 7.74 17.19 -8.22
C GLU A 47 8.59 16.25 -7.37
N TYR A 48 8.73 16.55 -6.06
CA TYR A 48 9.43 15.67 -5.14
C TYR A 48 8.75 14.30 -4.98
N ALA A 49 7.41 14.24 -4.97
CA ALA A 49 6.71 12.98 -4.91
C ALA A 49 6.99 12.12 -6.15
N TRP A 50 7.05 12.73 -7.33
CA TRP A 50 7.43 12.06 -8.58
C TRP A 50 8.88 11.56 -8.56
N ASP A 51 9.83 12.33 -8.03
CA ASP A 51 11.22 11.88 -7.87
C ASP A 51 11.29 10.59 -7.03
N LEU A 52 10.46 10.47 -5.99
CA LEU A 52 10.37 9.25 -5.19
C LEU A 52 9.78 8.08 -5.99
N ILE A 53 8.76 8.30 -6.82
CA ILE A 53 8.19 7.27 -7.70
C ILE A 53 9.23 6.79 -8.73
N MET A 54 9.99 7.69 -9.34
CA MET A 54 11.06 7.34 -10.27
C MET A 54 12.14 6.51 -9.58
N ALA A 55 12.59 6.95 -8.40
CA ALA A 55 13.55 6.19 -7.59
C ALA A 55 13.03 4.81 -7.15
N ILE A 56 11.71 4.63 -7.00
CA ILE A 56 11.12 3.30 -6.76
C ILE A 56 11.27 2.44 -8.01
N GLN A 57 10.87 2.95 -9.18
CA GLN A 57 10.95 2.19 -10.44
C GLN A 57 12.37 1.71 -10.73
N GLU A 58 13.39 2.54 -10.49
CA GLU A 58 14.80 2.17 -10.64
C GLU A 58 15.26 1.02 -9.72
N GLN A 59 14.60 0.82 -8.57
CA GLN A 59 14.93 -0.26 -7.62
C GLN A 59 14.23 -1.59 -7.94
N LEU A 60 13.18 -1.58 -8.75
CA LEU A 60 12.37 -2.76 -9.02
C LEU A 60 12.98 -3.65 -10.11
N HIS A 61 13.96 -4.48 -9.72
CA HIS A 61 14.49 -5.53 -10.60
C HIS A 61 13.49 -6.69 -10.81
N VAL A 62 13.75 -7.54 -11.82
CA VAL A 62 12.85 -8.63 -12.24
C VAL A 62 12.44 -9.58 -11.11
N ASN A 63 13.35 -9.91 -10.20
CA ASN A 63 13.10 -10.80 -9.06
C ASN A 63 12.74 -10.06 -7.76
N TYR A 64 12.29 -8.80 -7.84
CA TYR A 64 11.96 -8.04 -6.64
C TYR A 64 10.75 -8.67 -5.93
N ARG A 65 10.77 -8.62 -4.60
CA ARG A 65 9.84 -9.34 -3.72
C ARG A 65 8.36 -8.95 -3.97
N PRO A 66 7.41 -9.91 -3.92
CA PRO A 66 6.01 -9.67 -4.28
C PRO A 66 5.12 -9.20 -3.11
N ASP A 67 5.64 -9.18 -1.89
CA ASP A 67 4.86 -8.89 -0.67
C ASP A 67 4.28 -7.49 -0.58
N TYR A 68 3.39 -7.30 0.40
CA TYR A 68 2.68 -6.04 0.59
C TYR A 68 3.50 -5.00 1.36
N GLU A 69 4.25 -5.44 2.36
CA GLU A 69 4.98 -4.54 3.26
C GLU A 69 6.08 -3.75 2.51
N LYS A 70 6.87 -4.45 1.69
CA LYS A 70 8.07 -3.92 1.03
C LYS A 70 8.08 -4.13 -0.48
N GLY A 71 7.16 -4.94 -1.00
CA GLY A 71 7.19 -5.50 -2.35
C GLY A 71 6.16 -4.93 -3.33
N ILE A 72 6.05 -5.62 -4.47
CA ILE A 72 5.22 -5.23 -5.62
C ILE A 72 3.75 -5.09 -5.24
N ALA A 73 3.20 -5.96 -4.39
CA ALA A 73 1.78 -5.89 -4.03
C ALA A 73 1.44 -4.56 -3.38
N GLY A 74 2.22 -4.14 -2.38
CA GLY A 74 2.02 -2.85 -1.71
C GLY A 74 2.29 -1.68 -2.65
N ILE A 75 3.33 -1.78 -3.48
CA ILE A 75 3.66 -0.73 -4.43
C ILE A 75 2.52 -0.50 -5.43
N GLY A 76 2.02 -1.58 -6.03
CA GLY A 76 0.91 -1.51 -6.96
C GLY A 76 -0.38 -1.00 -6.34
N VAL A 77 -0.68 -1.39 -5.09
CA VAL A 77 -1.86 -0.85 -4.37
C VAL A 77 -1.70 0.63 -4.07
N GLY A 78 -0.51 1.10 -3.68
CA GLY A 78 -0.26 2.52 -3.45
C GLY A 78 -0.35 3.37 -4.72
N ILE A 79 0.19 2.89 -5.86
CA ILE A 79 0.05 3.56 -7.17
C ILE A 79 -1.43 3.58 -7.60
N ASN A 80 -2.14 2.47 -7.42
CA ASN A 80 -3.58 2.40 -7.73
C ASN A 80 -4.38 3.40 -6.88
N TYR A 81 -4.04 3.54 -5.60
CA TYR A 81 -4.63 4.54 -4.71
C TYR A 81 -4.38 5.97 -5.21
N LEU A 82 -3.15 6.30 -5.63
CA LEU A 82 -2.84 7.62 -6.17
C LEU A 82 -3.69 7.93 -7.40
N SER A 83 -3.78 6.99 -8.33
CA SER A 83 -4.62 7.13 -9.53
C SER A 83 -6.11 7.26 -9.19
N TYR A 84 -6.63 6.40 -8.31
CA TYR A 84 -8.05 6.41 -7.91
C TYR A 84 -8.47 7.73 -7.25
N ASN A 85 -7.56 8.41 -6.53
CA ASN A 85 -7.80 9.70 -5.90
C ASN A 85 -7.46 10.90 -6.82
N ASN A 86 -7.26 10.65 -8.11
CA ASN A 86 -6.86 11.63 -9.13
C ASN A 86 -5.61 12.43 -8.74
N LEU A 87 -4.68 11.83 -7.99
CA LEU A 87 -3.42 12.48 -7.57
C LEU A 87 -2.35 12.34 -8.65
N ILE A 88 -2.43 11.29 -9.45
CA ILE A 88 -1.59 11.05 -10.61
C ILE A 88 -2.46 10.56 -11.77
N GLU A 89 -2.00 10.82 -12.98
CA GLU A 89 -2.46 10.13 -14.18
C GLU A 89 -1.52 8.95 -14.46
N ILE A 90 -2.08 7.80 -14.84
CA ILE A 90 -1.32 6.59 -15.15
C ILE A 90 -1.69 6.10 -16.54
N GLU A 91 -0.70 5.56 -17.23
CA GLU A 91 -0.89 4.90 -18.52
C GLU A 91 -1.58 3.53 -18.33
N GLU A 92 -2.27 3.06 -19.37
CA GLU A 92 -3.06 1.81 -19.31
C GLU A 92 -2.19 0.56 -19.05
N ASP A 93 -0.93 0.58 -19.48
CA ASP A 93 0.02 -0.53 -19.44
C ASP A 93 0.99 -0.49 -18.26
N LEU A 94 1.00 0.58 -17.44
CA LEU A 94 1.87 0.74 -16.26
C LEU A 94 1.90 -0.49 -15.36
N PHE A 95 0.75 -1.15 -15.27
CA PHE A 95 0.53 -2.28 -14.40
C PHE A 95 0.81 -3.66 -15.03
N GLU A 96 1.09 -3.73 -16.32
CA GLU A 96 1.22 -5.01 -17.03
C GLU A 96 2.36 -5.87 -16.46
N ASP A 97 3.53 -5.28 -16.17
CA ASP A 97 4.64 -5.98 -15.51
C ASP A 97 4.26 -6.44 -14.11
N PHE A 98 3.60 -5.57 -13.34
CA PHE A 98 3.20 -5.89 -11.97
C PHE A 98 2.19 -7.04 -11.95
N ASP A 99 1.19 -7.02 -12.86
CA ASP A 99 0.17 -8.07 -12.97
C ASP A 99 0.82 -9.42 -13.27
N LYS A 100 1.73 -9.47 -14.25
CA LYS A 100 2.44 -10.71 -14.62
C LYS A 100 3.22 -11.28 -13.43
N ARG A 101 3.92 -10.43 -12.69
CA ARG A 101 4.73 -10.82 -11.54
C ARG A 101 3.88 -11.26 -10.36
N MET A 102 2.79 -10.55 -10.09
CA MET A 102 1.85 -10.92 -9.03
C MET A 102 1.06 -12.18 -9.38
N TYR A 103 0.76 -12.41 -10.66
CA TYR A 103 0.09 -13.62 -11.10
C TYR A 103 0.99 -14.84 -10.87
N ARG A 104 2.25 -14.74 -11.27
CA ARG A 104 3.25 -15.76 -10.99
C ARG A 104 3.38 -16.02 -9.47
N ALA A 105 3.44 -14.97 -8.66
CA ALA A 105 3.56 -15.09 -7.20
C ALA A 105 2.36 -15.81 -6.56
N VAL A 106 1.15 -15.66 -7.12
CA VAL A 106 -0.05 -16.34 -6.61
C VAL A 106 -0.17 -17.77 -7.12
N ILE A 107 0.05 -17.99 -8.42
CA ILE A 107 -0.30 -19.24 -9.10
C ILE A 107 0.85 -20.26 -9.14
N HIS A 108 2.10 -19.79 -9.17
CA HIS A 108 3.26 -20.63 -9.47
C HIS A 108 4.28 -20.72 -8.35
N ASP A 109 4.49 -19.64 -7.58
CA ASP A 109 5.50 -19.60 -6.54
C ASP A 109 4.92 -19.99 -5.17
N PRO A 110 5.70 -20.63 -4.27
CA PRO A 110 5.27 -20.85 -2.90
C PRO A 110 5.20 -19.54 -2.12
N PHE A 111 4.15 -19.36 -1.33
CA PHE A 111 3.99 -18.22 -0.42
C PHE A 111 4.34 -18.62 1.03
N PRO A 112 4.88 -17.69 1.84
CA PRO A 112 5.44 -18.04 3.15
C PRO A 112 4.37 -18.30 4.23
N ASN A 113 3.22 -17.62 4.15
CA ASN A 113 2.16 -17.64 5.16
C ASN A 113 0.88 -16.95 4.62
N TYR A 114 -0.15 -16.81 5.45
CA TYR A 114 -1.40 -16.10 5.12
C TYR A 114 -1.44 -14.67 5.69
N SER A 115 -0.31 -14.07 6.06
CA SER A 115 -0.28 -12.69 6.53
C SER A 115 -0.55 -11.71 5.38
N ARG A 116 -1.02 -10.52 5.72
CA ARG A 116 -1.09 -9.41 4.78
C ARG A 116 0.30 -8.96 4.34
N ASP A 117 1.21 -8.80 5.30
CA ASP A 117 2.47 -8.11 5.09
C ASP A 117 3.40 -8.88 4.17
N GLU A 118 3.58 -10.19 4.40
CA GLU A 118 4.50 -11.04 3.64
C GLU A 118 3.81 -12.12 2.80
N GLY A 119 2.56 -12.44 3.14
CA GLY A 119 1.88 -13.65 2.70
C GLY A 119 0.82 -13.46 1.62
N LEU A 120 0.08 -14.54 1.40
CA LEU A 120 -0.91 -14.67 0.32
C LEU A 120 -2.02 -13.61 0.40
N ILE A 121 -2.37 -13.14 1.60
CA ILE A 121 -3.40 -12.12 1.79
C ILE A 121 -2.95 -10.77 1.23
N GLY A 122 -1.66 -10.43 1.34
CA GLY A 122 -1.09 -9.26 0.68
C GLY A 122 -1.26 -9.30 -0.84
N TYR A 123 -1.08 -10.47 -1.44
CA TYR A 123 -1.28 -10.66 -2.88
C TYR A 123 -2.76 -10.53 -3.23
N GLY A 124 -3.66 -11.02 -2.37
CA GLY A 124 -5.10 -10.84 -2.52
C GLY A 124 -5.51 -9.37 -2.52
N TRP A 125 -4.95 -8.56 -1.61
CA TRP A 125 -5.20 -7.11 -1.57
C TRP A 125 -4.80 -6.40 -2.86
N TYR A 126 -3.70 -6.81 -3.50
CA TYR A 126 -3.33 -6.33 -4.82
C TYR A 126 -4.43 -6.62 -5.86
N TRP A 127 -4.90 -7.87 -5.92
CA TRP A 127 -5.89 -8.27 -6.91
C TRP A 127 -7.28 -7.68 -6.69
N LEU A 128 -7.65 -7.33 -5.45
CA LEU A 128 -8.87 -6.56 -5.17
C LEU A 128 -8.83 -5.15 -5.79
N HIS A 129 -7.69 -4.47 -5.72
CA HIS A 129 -7.49 -3.15 -6.34
C HIS A 129 -7.36 -3.26 -7.87
N ARG A 130 -6.98 -4.43 -8.37
CA ARG A 130 -6.82 -4.74 -9.78
C ARG A 130 -7.95 -5.59 -10.34
N ALA A 131 -9.17 -5.44 -9.80
CA ALA A 131 -10.37 -6.20 -10.20
C ALA A 131 -10.72 -6.10 -11.70
N LYS A 132 -10.25 -5.07 -12.42
CA LYS A 132 -10.44 -4.93 -13.87
C LYS A 132 -9.43 -5.75 -14.70
N SER A 133 -8.34 -6.22 -14.09
CA SER A 133 -7.35 -7.06 -14.76
C SER A 133 -7.94 -8.42 -15.09
N GLN A 134 -7.60 -8.97 -16.26
CA GLN A 134 -8.07 -10.28 -16.71
C GLN A 134 -7.58 -11.42 -15.80
N MET A 135 -6.47 -11.20 -15.10
CA MET A 135 -5.85 -12.15 -14.17
C MET A 135 -6.48 -12.18 -12.77
N SER A 136 -7.26 -11.15 -12.41
CA SER A 136 -7.72 -10.94 -11.03
C SER A 136 -8.65 -12.05 -10.54
N ASN A 137 -9.62 -12.48 -11.37
CA ASN A 137 -10.61 -13.49 -10.98
C ASN A 137 -9.96 -14.84 -10.65
N GLU A 138 -9.00 -15.27 -11.46
CA GLU A 138 -8.28 -16.53 -11.25
C GLU A 138 -7.47 -16.47 -9.95
N CYS A 139 -6.71 -15.38 -9.75
CA CYS A 139 -5.90 -15.20 -8.55
C CYS A 139 -6.77 -15.16 -7.27
N LEU A 140 -7.86 -14.39 -7.27
CA LEU A 140 -8.75 -14.30 -6.11
C LEU A 140 -9.44 -15.64 -5.81
N SER A 141 -9.77 -16.43 -6.85
CA SER A 141 -10.33 -17.77 -6.69
C SER A 141 -9.32 -18.71 -6.04
N PHE A 142 -8.09 -18.74 -6.54
CA PHE A 142 -7.00 -19.53 -5.98
C PHE A 142 -6.74 -19.21 -4.51
N ILE A 143 -6.67 -17.91 -4.17
CA ILE A 143 -6.45 -17.45 -2.79
C ILE A 143 -7.59 -17.92 -1.88
N THR A 144 -8.84 -17.74 -2.33
CA THR A 144 -10.02 -18.14 -1.55
C THR A 144 -10.07 -19.66 -1.33
N GLU A 145 -9.69 -20.45 -2.32
CA GLU A 145 -9.58 -21.90 -2.20
C GLU A 145 -8.44 -22.31 -1.25
N SER A 146 -7.28 -21.67 -1.36
CA SER A 146 -6.13 -21.87 -0.48
C SER A 146 -6.47 -21.60 0.99
N ILE A 147 -7.25 -20.56 1.28
CA ILE A 147 -7.72 -20.25 2.63
C ILE A 147 -8.68 -21.33 3.15
N LYS A 148 -9.58 -21.84 2.30
CA LYS A 148 -10.54 -22.89 2.69
C LYS A 148 -9.83 -24.20 3.05
N ASN A 149 -8.77 -24.52 2.32
CA ASN A 149 -8.03 -25.78 2.48
C ASN A 149 -7.09 -25.79 3.69
N ASN A 150 -6.71 -24.63 4.24
CA ASN A 150 -5.73 -24.54 5.33
C ASN A 150 -6.24 -23.72 6.53
N ARG A 151 -7.10 -24.33 7.36
CA ARG A 151 -7.71 -23.67 8.53
C ARG A 151 -7.10 -24.04 9.89
N ASN A 152 -6.23 -25.04 9.95
CA ASN A 152 -5.93 -25.72 11.21
C ASN A 152 -4.61 -25.29 11.89
N ASP A 153 -3.84 -24.35 11.31
CA ASP A 153 -2.53 -23.92 11.86
C ASP A 153 -2.23 -22.42 11.65
N LEU A 154 -3.26 -21.58 11.64
CA LEU A 154 -3.12 -20.13 11.39
C LEU A 154 -2.89 -19.37 12.70
N SER A 155 -1.90 -18.47 12.71
CA SER A 155 -1.71 -17.53 13.81
C SER A 155 -2.88 -16.54 13.94
N ALA A 156 -3.04 -15.90 15.10
CA ALA A 156 -4.10 -14.91 15.32
C ALA A 156 -4.04 -13.74 14.33
N ASN A 157 -2.84 -13.30 13.93
CA ASN A 157 -2.66 -12.24 12.95
C ASN A 157 -3.12 -12.68 11.56
N GLU A 158 -2.76 -13.89 11.13
CA GLU A 158 -3.21 -14.43 9.84
C GLU A 158 -4.73 -14.62 9.80
N GLN A 159 -5.34 -15.10 10.89
CA GLN A 159 -6.79 -15.20 10.98
C GLN A 159 -7.47 -13.84 10.84
N GLN A 160 -6.92 -12.80 11.47
CA GLN A 160 -7.41 -11.43 11.36
C GLN A 160 -7.26 -10.89 9.93
N ASP A 161 -6.12 -11.10 9.29
CA ASP A 161 -5.85 -10.68 7.91
C ASP A 161 -6.78 -11.38 6.92
N ILE A 162 -6.95 -12.70 7.05
CA ILE A 162 -7.90 -13.50 6.26
C ILE A 162 -9.32 -12.95 6.42
N TYR A 163 -9.76 -12.70 7.66
CA TYR A 163 -11.09 -12.18 7.93
C TYR A 163 -11.33 -10.84 7.22
N LEU A 164 -10.38 -9.90 7.34
CA LEU A 164 -10.47 -8.59 6.69
C LEU A 164 -10.49 -8.71 5.16
N PHE A 165 -9.64 -9.57 4.60
CA PHE A 165 -9.59 -9.82 3.17
C PHE A 165 -10.89 -10.42 2.63
N LEU A 166 -11.41 -11.48 3.25
CA LEU A 166 -12.64 -12.13 2.80
C LEU A 166 -13.83 -11.16 2.83
N ARG A 167 -13.93 -10.34 3.89
CA ARG A 167 -14.95 -9.31 4.01
C ARG A 167 -14.85 -8.25 2.90
N ALA A 168 -13.62 -7.81 2.57
CA ALA A 168 -13.40 -6.89 1.46
C ALA A 168 -13.76 -7.52 0.11
N HIS A 169 -13.42 -8.80 -0.07
CA HIS A 169 -13.68 -9.54 -1.30
C HIS A 169 -15.17 -9.78 -1.57
N THR A 170 -15.97 -10.08 -0.55
CA THR A 170 -17.43 -10.29 -0.68
C THR A 170 -18.24 -8.99 -0.85
N ARG A 171 -17.56 -7.83 -0.84
CA ARG A 171 -18.18 -6.49 -0.91
C ARG A 171 -19.17 -6.20 0.22
N GLU A 172 -19.01 -6.83 1.39
CA GLU A 172 -19.75 -6.51 2.63
C GLU A 172 -19.25 -5.20 3.30
N LEU A 173 -18.90 -4.21 2.48
CA LEU A 173 -18.54 -2.86 2.87
C LEU A 173 -19.75 -1.96 2.69
N GLU A 174 -20.81 -2.18 3.47
CA GLU A 174 -21.70 -1.09 3.81
C GLU A 174 -21.01 -0.15 4.82
N SER A 175 -21.22 1.13 4.59
CA SER A 175 -20.72 2.27 5.35
C SER A 175 -20.71 2.05 6.87
N ASN A 176 -19.52 1.90 7.46
CA ASN A 176 -19.09 2.48 8.75
C ASN A 176 -17.91 1.67 9.29
N ARG A 177 -16.74 2.33 9.33
CA ARG A 177 -15.44 1.75 9.68
C ARG A 177 -15.26 1.60 11.17
N ILE A 178 -14.58 0.52 11.57
CA ILE A 178 -13.53 0.54 12.60
C ILE A 178 -12.47 -0.50 12.19
N PHE A 179 -11.36 -0.07 11.57
CA PHE A 179 -10.11 -0.85 11.65
C PHE A 179 -9.57 -0.64 13.08
N PRO A 180 -9.16 -1.69 13.80
CA PRO A 180 -8.60 -1.53 15.13
C PRO A 180 -7.43 -0.55 15.07
N LYS A 181 -7.59 0.56 15.80
CA LYS A 181 -6.56 1.59 15.98
C LYS A 181 -5.41 0.99 16.78
N LEU A 182 -4.40 0.43 16.12
CA LEU A 182 -3.06 0.69 16.58
C LEU A 182 -2.58 1.90 15.79
N LYS A 183 -2.55 3.08 16.43
CA LYS A 183 -1.56 4.08 16.03
C LYS A 183 -0.23 3.43 16.37
N PRO A 184 0.57 2.99 15.39
CA PRO A 184 1.88 2.47 15.74
C PRO A 184 2.65 3.64 16.35
N SER A 185 3.37 3.39 17.44
CA SER A 185 4.20 4.43 18.06
C SER A 185 5.17 4.94 17.01
N LEU A 186 5.20 6.26 16.79
CA LEU A 186 6.14 6.89 15.86
C LEU A 186 7.56 6.48 16.24
N THR A 187 8.23 5.70 15.40
CA THR A 187 9.65 5.42 15.57
C THR A 187 10.44 6.48 14.78
N LEU A 188 11.45 7.09 15.41
CA LEU A 188 12.21 8.21 14.81
C LEU A 188 12.86 7.85 13.46
N GLU A 189 13.04 6.56 13.17
CA GLU A 189 13.70 6.07 11.96
C GLU A 189 12.73 5.71 10.82
N ASN A 190 11.43 5.57 11.09
CA ASN A 190 10.48 5.11 10.08
C ASN A 190 9.82 6.28 9.35
N MET A 191 10.12 6.43 8.07
CA MET A 191 9.55 7.50 7.25
C MET A 191 8.22 7.11 6.58
N GLY A 192 7.85 5.83 6.58
CA GLY A 192 6.73 5.30 5.80
C GLY A 192 5.34 5.59 6.37
N LEU A 193 4.34 4.95 5.76
CA LEU A 193 2.92 5.12 6.06
C LEU A 193 2.51 4.42 7.36
N SER A 194 2.98 3.20 7.60
CA SER A 194 2.69 2.43 8.82
C SER A 194 3.68 2.79 9.90
N GLY A 195 3.22 3.49 10.93
CA GLY A 195 4.03 3.83 12.11
C GLY A 195 5.14 4.85 11.88
N GLY A 196 5.15 5.49 10.71
CA GLY A 196 6.16 6.46 10.33
C GLY A 196 5.63 7.88 10.15
N TYR A 197 6.55 8.77 9.78
CA TYR A 197 6.27 10.20 9.60
C TYR A 197 5.24 10.47 8.50
N ALA A 198 5.25 9.72 7.39
CA ALA A 198 4.25 9.90 6.33
C ALA A 198 2.84 9.57 6.85
N GLY A 199 2.68 8.48 7.60
CA GLY A 199 1.40 8.13 8.24
C GLY A 199 0.89 9.20 9.20
N GLU A 200 1.78 9.72 10.06
CA GLU A 200 1.44 10.81 10.96
C GLU A 200 1.06 12.10 10.20
N GLY A 201 1.73 12.38 9.08
CA GLY A 201 1.39 13.46 8.15
C GLY A 201 -0.01 13.29 7.55
N MET A 202 -0.35 12.08 7.12
CA MET A 202 -1.68 11.74 6.60
C MET A 202 -2.76 11.92 7.66
N TYR A 203 -2.54 11.47 8.90
CA TYR A 203 -3.48 11.72 10.01
C TYR A 203 -3.72 13.21 10.27
N ARG A 204 -2.68 14.04 10.12
CA ARG A 204 -2.79 15.50 10.30
C ARG A 204 -3.55 16.17 9.18
N LEU A 205 -3.30 15.79 7.93
CA LEU A 205 -4.10 16.24 6.78
C LEU A 205 -5.57 15.87 6.96
N THR A 206 -5.87 14.66 7.44
CA THR A 206 -7.24 14.26 7.77
C THR A 206 -7.83 15.11 8.89
N ALA A 207 -7.08 15.36 9.97
CA ALA A 207 -7.55 16.18 11.10
C ALA A 207 -7.84 17.64 10.71
N LEU A 208 -7.15 18.16 9.68
CA LEU A 208 -7.40 19.49 9.10
C LEU A 208 -8.57 19.50 8.11
N GLY A 209 -9.20 18.36 7.84
CA GLY A 209 -10.26 18.24 6.83
C GLY A 209 -9.75 18.33 5.39
N ALA A 210 -8.43 18.24 5.18
CA ALA A 210 -7.82 18.36 3.84
C ALA A 210 -8.00 17.09 3.00
N ILE A 211 -8.08 15.92 3.66
CA ILE A 211 -8.26 14.62 3.01
C ILE A 211 -9.21 13.73 3.80
N GLU A 212 -9.90 12.82 3.12
CA GLU A 212 -10.74 11.82 3.78
C GLU A 212 -9.90 10.75 4.50
N THR A 213 -10.56 9.88 5.27
CA THR A 213 -9.89 8.76 5.96
C THR A 213 -9.57 7.59 5.03
N SER A 214 -10.02 7.57 3.77
CA SER A 214 -9.88 6.44 2.79
C SER A 214 -8.47 5.88 2.66
N TRP A 215 -7.44 6.71 2.80
CA TRP A 215 -6.05 6.27 2.80
C TRP A 215 -5.72 5.19 3.84
N GLN A 216 -6.47 5.11 4.95
CA GLN A 216 -6.26 4.10 5.99
C GLN A 216 -6.49 2.67 5.51
N GLN A 217 -7.15 2.47 4.37
CA GLN A 217 -7.29 1.15 3.75
C GLN A 217 -5.93 0.60 3.27
N LEU A 218 -4.92 1.45 3.13
CA LEU A 218 -3.54 1.07 2.82
C LEU A 218 -2.80 0.46 4.01
N LEU A 219 -3.33 0.62 5.23
CA LEU A 219 -2.78 0.09 6.49
C LEU A 219 -3.52 -1.18 6.93
#